data_AF-A0A8X6S4L2-F1
#
_entry.id   AF-A0A8X6S4L2-F1
#
_cell.length_a   1.000
_cell.length_b   1.000
_cell.length_c   1.000
_cell.angle_alpha   90.00
_cell.angle_beta   90.00
_cell.angle_gamma   90.00
#
_symmetry.space_group_name_H-M   'P 1'
#
loop_
_entity.id
_entity.type
_entity.pdbx_description
1 polymer ?
#
loop_
_entity_poly.entity_id
_entity_poly.type
_entity_poly.pdbx_seq_one_letter_code
_entity_poly.pdbx_strand_id
1 'polypeptide(L)'
;MRALAGVDVLEKALRTLWLDKMPDSVKCIVVIVSEEHIDIIAAMADKIVEMASRTTDVAAIQKDSLGMDQRRAKIATLEGQIASLKLQRKFRSPSPHYHQRNRSRSKS
;
A
#
# COMPACT_ATOMS: atom_id res chain seq x y z
N MET A 1 31.08 -38.87 5.80
CA MET A 1 29.75 -39.31 5.31
C MET A 1 29.51 -39.09 3.81
N ARG A 2 30.40 -38.45 3.04
CA ARG A 2 30.29 -38.31 1.57
C ARG A 2 30.87 -39.49 0.77
N ALA A 3 31.53 -40.44 1.45
CA ALA A 3 32.33 -41.50 0.83
C ALA A 3 31.69 -42.90 0.88
N LEU A 4 30.47 -43.04 1.40
CA LEU A 4 29.82 -44.34 1.64
C LEU A 4 28.55 -44.59 0.80
N ALA A 5 27.98 -43.55 0.21
CA ALA A 5 26.93 -43.65 -0.78
C ALA A 5 27.50 -43.10 -2.08
N GLY A 6 27.46 -43.87 -3.17
CA GLY A 6 27.92 -43.41 -4.49
C GLY A 6 27.42 -42.00 -4.74
N VAL A 7 28.33 -41.12 -5.17
CA VAL A 7 28.13 -39.66 -5.25
C VAL A 7 26.79 -39.31 -5.93
N ASP A 8 26.42 -40.11 -6.93
CA ASP A 8 25.20 -39.98 -7.72
C ASP A 8 23.90 -40.24 -6.94
N VAL A 9 23.91 -41.18 -5.97
CA VAL A 9 22.72 -41.51 -5.16
C VAL A 9 22.46 -40.40 -4.15
N LEU A 10 23.52 -39.85 -3.56
CA LEU A 10 23.42 -38.73 -2.64
C LEU A 10 22.95 -37.46 -3.38
N GLU A 11 23.45 -37.22 -4.59
CA GLU A 11 23.04 -36.05 -5.39
C GLU A 11 21.57 -36.11 -5.79
N LYS A 12 21.08 -37.28 -6.22
CA LYS A 12 19.65 -37.49 -6.53
C LYS A 12 18.75 -37.30 -5.30
N ALA A 13 19.15 -37.86 -4.16
CA ALA A 13 18.40 -37.69 -2.92
C ALA A 13 18.40 -36.23 -2.44
N LEU A 14 19.54 -35.55 -2.51
CA LEU A 14 19.66 -34.12 -2.19
C LEU A 14 18.79 -33.27 -3.11
N ARG A 15 18.79 -33.54 -4.42
CA ARG A 15 17.93 -32.84 -5.38
C ARG A 15 16.46 -32.99 -5.03
N THR A 16 16.04 -34.19 -4.65
CA THR A 16 14.64 -34.47 -4.30
C THR A 16 14.24 -33.72 -3.03
N LEU A 17 15.10 -33.73 -2.01
CA LEU A 17 14.89 -32.97 -0.78
C LEU A 17 14.85 -31.46 -1.03
N TRP A 18 15.72 -30.96 -1.89
CA TRP A 18 15.81 -29.53 -2.22
C TRP A 18 14.58 -29.06 -2.97
N LEU A 19 14.10 -29.85 -3.94
CA LEU A 19 12.84 -29.61 -4.63
C LEU A 19 11.65 -29.70 -3.67
N ASP A 20 11.64 -30.61 -2.70
CA ASP A 20 10.55 -30.71 -1.72
C ASP A 20 10.40 -29.44 -0.87
N LYS A 21 11.52 -28.84 -0.45
CA LYS A 21 11.55 -27.66 0.43
C LYS A 21 11.39 -26.32 -0.29
N MET A 22 11.36 -26.32 -1.61
CA MET A 22 11.25 -25.11 -2.41
C MET A 22 9.79 -24.64 -2.54
N PRO A 23 9.50 -23.38 -2.88
CA PRO A 23 8.14 -22.95 -3.23
C PRO A 23 7.73 -23.44 -4.63
N ASP A 24 6.47 -23.85 -4.81
CA ASP A 24 5.99 -24.46 -6.06
C ASP A 24 6.15 -23.57 -7.30
N SER A 25 6.08 -22.24 -7.13
CA SER A 25 6.33 -21.26 -8.19
C SER A 25 7.73 -21.35 -8.78
N VAL A 26 8.72 -21.72 -7.97
CA VAL A 26 10.11 -21.85 -8.38
C VAL A 26 10.42 -23.29 -8.81
N LYS A 27 9.80 -24.31 -8.17
CA LYS A 27 9.92 -25.73 -8.57
C LYS A 27 9.52 -25.96 -10.02
N CYS A 28 8.37 -25.44 -10.46
CA CYS A 28 7.88 -25.65 -11.82
C CYS A 28 8.89 -25.18 -12.87
N ILE A 29 9.55 -24.05 -12.63
CA ILE A 29 10.51 -23.48 -13.57
C ILE A 29 11.82 -24.27 -13.54
N VAL A 30 12.30 -24.64 -12.35
CA VAL A 30 13.55 -25.41 -12.19
C VAL A 30 13.43 -26.85 -12.73
N VAL A 31 12.28 -27.50 -12.56
CA VAL A 31 12.04 -28.87 -13.08
C VAL A 31 12.04 -28.88 -14.61
N ILE A 32 11.55 -27.83 -15.27
CA ILE A 32 11.51 -27.72 -16.74
C ILE A 32 12.91 -27.47 -17.32
N VAL A 33 13.78 -26.77 -16.59
CA VAL A 33 15.05 -26.27 -17.13
C VAL A 33 16.23 -27.21 -16.88
N SER A 34 16.17 -28.15 -15.92
CA SER A 34 17.38 -28.85 -15.46
C SER A 34 17.29 -30.39 -15.47
N GLU A 35 18.16 -31.03 -16.26
CA GLU A 35 18.61 -32.42 -16.03
C GLU A 35 19.97 -32.49 -15.28
N GLU A 36 20.65 -31.36 -15.10
CA GLU A 36 22.03 -31.28 -14.59
C GLU A 36 22.17 -31.11 -13.05
N HIS A 37 23.43 -31.04 -12.59
CA HIS A 37 23.92 -30.99 -11.21
C HIS A 37 23.21 -29.96 -10.30
N ILE A 38 23.13 -30.30 -9.00
CA ILE A 38 22.41 -29.50 -7.99
C ILE A 38 22.91 -28.06 -7.85
N ASP A 39 24.18 -27.80 -8.12
CA ASP A 39 24.78 -26.46 -8.02
C ASP A 39 24.19 -25.49 -9.07
N ILE A 40 23.89 -26.00 -10.27
CA ILE A 40 23.30 -25.23 -11.36
C ILE A 40 21.82 -24.96 -11.07
N ILE A 41 21.12 -25.97 -10.55
CA ILE A 41 19.74 -25.87 -10.05
C ILE A 41 19.65 -24.76 -9.00
N ALA A 42 20.62 -24.68 -8.08
CA ALA A 42 20.64 -23.66 -7.04
C ALA A 42 20.85 -22.24 -7.59
N ALA A 43 21.83 -22.07 -8.47
CA ALA A 43 22.07 -20.76 -9.11
C ALA A 43 20.85 -20.29 -9.94
N MET A 44 20.14 -21.22 -10.59
CA MET A 44 18.91 -20.88 -11.32
C MET A 44 17.75 -20.54 -10.40
N ALA A 45 17.59 -21.27 -9.29
CA ALA A 45 16.59 -20.95 -8.27
C ALA A 45 16.75 -19.52 -7.76
N ASP A 46 17.99 -19.12 -7.43
CA ASP A 46 18.30 -17.78 -6.94
C ASP A 46 17.94 -16.71 -8.00
N LYS A 47 18.28 -16.95 -9.26
CA LYS A 47 17.93 -16.06 -10.37
C LYS A 47 16.42 -15.94 -10.58
N ILE A 48 15.67 -17.05 -10.45
CA ILE A 48 14.21 -17.03 -10.58
C ILE A 48 13.59 -16.27 -9.41
N VAL A 49 14.09 -16.45 -8.18
CA VAL A 49 13.64 -15.68 -7.02
C VAL A 49 13.92 -14.18 -7.20
N GLU A 50 15.08 -13.82 -7.74
CA GLU A 50 15.42 -12.43 -8.05
C GLU A 50 14.54 -11.84 -9.17
N MET A 51 14.17 -12.64 -10.17
CA MET A 51 13.26 -12.19 -11.23
C MET A 51 11.80 -12.13 -10.76
N ALA A 52 11.39 -13.06 -9.90
CA ALA A 52 10.05 -13.10 -9.32
C ALA A 52 9.84 -11.95 -8.33
N SER A 53 10.84 -11.60 -7.52
CA SER A 53 10.75 -10.43 -6.63
C SER A 53 10.53 -9.14 -7.39
N ARG A 54 11.19 -8.98 -8.56
CA ARG A 54 10.96 -7.85 -9.48
C ARG A 54 9.54 -7.78 -10.04
N THR A 55 8.82 -8.90 -10.13
CA THR A 55 7.42 -8.93 -10.62
C THR A 55 6.39 -8.88 -9.49
N THR A 56 6.74 -9.29 -8.26
CA THR A 56 5.83 -9.26 -7.09
C THR A 56 5.73 -7.90 -6.40
N ASP A 57 6.57 -6.92 -6.74
CA ASP A 57 6.45 -5.54 -6.24
C ASP A 57 5.26 -4.75 -6.84
N VAL A 58 4.40 -5.40 -7.61
CA VAL A 58 3.02 -4.91 -7.77
C VAL A 58 2.23 -5.37 -6.54
N ALA A 59 2.52 -4.77 -5.39
CA ALA A 59 1.61 -4.82 -4.26
C ALA A 59 0.24 -4.36 -4.77
N ALA A 60 -0.72 -5.28 -4.82
CA ALA A 60 -2.09 -4.94 -5.19
C ALA A 60 -2.55 -3.88 -4.18
N ILE A 61 -2.56 -2.61 -4.60
CA ILE A 61 -3.21 -1.54 -3.86
C ILE A 61 -4.67 -1.97 -3.83
N GLN A 62 -5.08 -2.59 -2.73
CA GLN A 62 -6.47 -2.91 -2.50
C GLN A 62 -7.16 -1.55 -2.52
N LYS A 63 -7.80 -1.26 -3.65
CA LYS A 63 -8.44 0.03 -3.93
C LYS A 63 -9.54 0.14 -2.90
N ASP A 64 -9.23 0.79 -1.78
CA ASP A 64 -10.16 1.11 -0.71
C ASP A 64 -11.15 2.16 -1.25
N SER A 65 -12.00 1.72 -2.18
CA SER A 65 -13.03 2.53 -2.83
C SER A 65 -14.03 3.00 -1.81
N LEU A 66 -14.39 2.13 -0.86
CA LEU A 66 -15.29 2.43 0.25
C LEU A 66 -14.73 3.54 1.15
N GLY A 67 -13.46 3.46 1.54
CA GLY A 67 -12.81 4.52 2.32
C GLY A 67 -12.65 5.83 1.56
N MET A 68 -12.40 5.77 0.24
CA MET A 68 -12.30 6.96 -0.62
C MET A 68 -13.64 7.68 -0.80
N ASP A 69 -14.73 6.94 -1.00
CA ASP A 69 -16.08 7.51 -1.14
C ASP A 69 -16.56 8.14 0.17
N GLN A 70 -16.27 7.49 1.30
CA GLN A 70 -16.55 8.06 2.63
C GLN A 70 -15.76 9.35 2.89
N ARG A 71 -14.49 9.41 2.46
CA ARG A 71 -13.68 10.64 2.54
C ARG A 71 -14.24 11.75 1.65
N ARG A 72 -14.65 11.42 0.42
CA ARG A 72 -15.27 12.39 -0.51
C ARG A 72 -16.58 12.94 0.05
N ALA A 73 -17.43 12.09 0.63
CA ALA A 73 -18.66 12.52 1.28
C ALA A 73 -18.38 13.47 2.46
N LYS A 74 -17.39 13.15 3.31
CA LYS A 74 -16.97 14.04 4.41
C LYS A 74 -16.48 15.40 3.91
N ILE A 75 -15.67 15.42 2.85
CA ILE A 75 -15.19 16.68 2.24
C ILE A 75 -16.38 17.53 1.76
N ALA A 76 -17.34 16.95 1.03
CA ALA A 76 -18.52 17.68 0.56
C ALA A 76 -19.36 18.25 1.72
N THR A 77 -19.52 17.50 2.82
CA THR A 77 -20.24 18.01 4.01
C THR A 77 -19.52 19.18 4.68
N LEU A 78 -18.18 19.11 4.78
CA LEU A 78 -17.37 20.18 5.37
C LEU A 78 -17.40 21.43 4.49
N GLU A 79 -17.36 21.30 3.17
CA GLU A 79 -17.50 22.41 2.24
C GLU A 79 -18.85 23.13 2.41
N GLY A 80 -19.93 22.37 2.57
CA GLY A 80 -21.26 22.92 2.85
C GLY A 80 -21.33 23.68 4.18
N GLN A 81 -20.72 23.13 5.24
CA GLN A 81 -20.62 23.81 6.54
C GLN A 81 -19.80 25.11 6.45
N ILE A 82 -18.68 25.10 5.72
CA ILE A 82 -17.86 26.30 5.50
C ILE A 82 -18.65 27.35 4.72
N ALA A 83 -19.40 26.96 3.69
CA ALA A 83 -20.24 27.89 2.94
C ALA A 83 -21.33 28.54 3.82
N SER A 84 -22.01 27.74 4.63
CA SER A 84 -23.01 28.23 5.59
C SER A 84 -22.41 29.19 6.62
N LEU A 85 -21.27 28.84 7.22
CA LEU A 85 -20.56 29.68 8.18
C LEU A 85 -20.09 31.00 7.55
N LYS A 86 -19.60 30.96 6.30
CA LYS A 86 -19.24 32.18 5.54
C LYS A 86 -20.46 33.06 5.30
N LEU A 87 -21.63 32.48 5.03
CA LEU A 87 -22.89 33.23 4.86
C LEU A 87 -23.31 33.88 6.19
N GLN A 88 -23.35 33.12 7.29
CA GLN A 88 -23.74 33.61 8.61
C GLN A 88 -22.85 34.75 9.11
N ARG A 89 -21.53 34.68 8.84
CA ARG A 89 -20.59 35.76 9.16
C ARG A 89 -20.85 37.05 8.37
N LYS A 90 -21.33 36.97 7.13
CA LYS A 90 -21.67 38.16 6.33
C LYS A 90 -22.93 38.87 6.85
N PHE A 91 -23.87 38.15 7.45
CA PHE A 91 -25.11 38.73 7.99
C PHE A 91 -25.02 39.20 9.44
N ARG A 92 -23.95 38.82 10.17
CA ARG A 92 -23.60 39.46 11.45
C ARG A 92 -22.85 40.76 11.19
N SER A 93 -23.57 41.79 10.77
CA SER A 93 -23.09 43.17 10.90
C SER A 93 -22.73 43.42 12.37
N PRO A 94 -21.59 44.04 12.70
CA PRO A 94 -21.38 44.57 14.04
C PRO A 94 -22.55 45.50 14.34
N SER A 95 -23.39 45.14 15.32
CA SER A 95 -24.48 46.00 15.77
C SER A 95 -23.88 47.39 16.02
N PRO A 96 -24.30 48.44 15.29
CA PRO A 96 -23.85 49.78 15.61
C PRO A 96 -24.37 50.03 17.02
N HIS A 97 -23.46 50.08 18.00
CA HIS A 97 -23.79 50.61 19.30
C HIS A 97 -24.21 52.05 19.04
N TYR A 98 -25.51 52.24 18.90
CA TYR A 98 -26.18 53.51 18.79
C TYR A 98 -25.99 54.19 20.15
N HIS A 99 -24.82 54.80 20.33
CA HIS A 99 -24.60 55.77 21.39
C HIS A 99 -25.41 57.00 21.01
N GLN A 100 -26.69 56.89 21.35
CA GLN A 100 -27.68 57.93 21.41
C GLN A 100 -27.22 58.95 22.46
N ARG A 101 -26.21 59.75 22.11
CA ARG A 101 -25.74 60.84 22.96
C ARG A 101 -26.68 62.01 22.76
N ASN A 102 -27.83 61.91 23.43
CA ASN A 102 -28.67 63.05 23.75
C ASN A 102 -27.79 64.12 24.42
N ARG A 103 -27.37 65.13 23.66
CA ARG A 103 -26.88 66.39 24.22
C ARG A 103 -27.68 67.53 23.64
N SER A 104 -28.81 67.71 24.32
CA SER A 104 -29.65 68.89 24.48
C SER A 104 -29.16 70.14 23.76
N ARG A 105 -29.98 70.56 22.79
CA ARG A 105 -30.09 71.97 22.38
C ARG A 105 -30.56 72.77 23.60
N SER A 106 -29.71 73.63 24.17
CA SER A 106 -30.18 74.76 24.98
C SER A 106 -29.91 76.05 24.23
N LYS A 107 -31.00 76.81 24.01
CA LYS A 107 -31.03 78.19 23.54
C LYS A 107 -30.15 79.09 24.41
N SER A 108 -29.45 80.04 23.78
CA SER A 108 -29.44 81.48 24.10
C SER A 108 -28.56 82.23 23.10
#